data_AF-A0A7W6C238-F1
#
_entry.id   AF-A0A7W6C238-F1
#
_cell.length_a   1.000
_cell.length_b   1.000
_cell.length_c   1.000
_cell.angle_alpha   90.00
_cell.angle_beta   90.00
_cell.angle_gamma   90.00
#
_symmetry.space_group_name_H-M   'P 1'
#
loop_
_entity.id
_entity.type
_entity.pdbx_description
1 polymer ?
#
loop_
_entity_poly.entity_id
_entity_poly.type
_entity_poly.pdbx_seq_one_letter_code
_entity_poly.pdbx_strand_id
1 'polypeptide(L)'
;MKVNRESETVPFPVSIETRTILLRNAQRRLVFAERTDPRPLLRIVDPSGTAFLVTELQPGDLRHGYGLADQGDGNLAVGHIDLAALAARGAVLDAAFQAEFPLSVYIGQSIRQHETG
;
A
#
# COMPACT_ATOMS: atom_id res chain seq x y z
N MET A 1 23.64 -17.37 -13.09
CA MET A 1 22.91 -16.26 -12.44
C MET A 1 21.67 -16.86 -11.78
N LYS A 2 21.61 -16.98 -10.45
CA LYS A 2 20.40 -17.49 -9.77
C LYS A 2 19.37 -16.36 -9.78
N VAL A 3 18.26 -16.55 -10.46
CA VAL A 3 17.11 -15.63 -10.40
C VAL A 3 16.54 -15.73 -8.99
N ASN A 4 16.53 -14.62 -8.26
CA ASN A 4 16.05 -14.58 -6.88
C ASN A 4 14.51 -14.53 -6.91
N ARG A 5 13.87 -15.71 -6.92
CA ARG A 5 12.41 -15.87 -7.09
C ARG A 5 11.56 -15.18 -6.02
N GLU A 6 12.16 -14.83 -4.88
CA GLU A 6 11.46 -14.17 -3.76
C GLU A 6 10.95 -12.76 -4.11
N SER A 7 11.62 -12.06 -5.03
CA SER A 7 11.19 -10.73 -5.50
C SER A 7 10.03 -10.78 -6.50
N GLU A 8 9.67 -11.97 -6.99
CA GLU A 8 8.60 -12.16 -8.00
C GLU A 8 7.23 -12.43 -7.37
N THR A 9 7.17 -12.54 -6.03
CA THR A 9 5.95 -12.85 -5.28
C THR A 9 5.54 -11.72 -4.36
N VAL A 10 4.23 -11.43 -4.30
CA VAL A 10 3.69 -10.53 -3.28
C VAL A 10 3.63 -11.30 -1.94
N PRO A 11 4.13 -10.75 -0.82
CA PRO A 11 4.14 -11.43 0.49
C PRO A 11 2.76 -11.66 1.14
N PHE A 12 1.68 -11.36 0.42
CA PHE A 12 0.30 -11.44 0.87
C PHE A 12 -0.54 -12.16 -0.20
N PRO A 13 -1.66 -12.83 0.16
CA PRO A 13 -2.51 -13.55 -0.78
C PRO A 13 -3.33 -12.56 -1.62
N VAL A 14 -2.73 -12.05 -2.69
CA VAL A 14 -3.33 -11.05 -3.59
C VAL A 14 -3.74 -11.71 -4.92
N SER A 15 -4.93 -11.38 -5.44
CA SER A 15 -5.39 -11.91 -6.72
C SER A 15 -4.53 -11.39 -7.89
N ILE A 16 -4.49 -12.15 -9.00
CA ILE A 16 -3.78 -11.73 -10.22
C ILE A 16 -4.33 -10.38 -10.74
N GLU A 17 -5.63 -10.19 -10.67
CA GLU A 17 -6.29 -8.94 -11.06
C GLU A 17 -5.81 -7.76 -10.22
N THR A 18 -5.84 -7.91 -8.89
CA THR A 18 -5.38 -6.87 -7.96
C THR A 18 -3.91 -6.54 -8.19
N ARG A 19 -3.05 -7.56 -8.32
CA ARG A 19 -1.64 -7.40 -8.66
C ARG A 19 -1.45 -6.63 -9.98
N THR A 20 -2.24 -6.96 -10.99
CA THR A 20 -2.17 -6.30 -12.31
C THR A 20 -2.52 -4.82 -12.20
N ILE A 21 -3.54 -4.46 -11.43
CA ILE A 21 -3.91 -3.05 -11.24
C ILE A 21 -2.85 -2.31 -10.44
N LEU A 22 -2.31 -2.90 -9.37
CA LEU A 22 -1.20 -2.32 -8.58
C LEU A 22 0.03 -2.01 -9.44
N LEU A 23 0.42 -2.92 -10.34
CA LEU A 23 1.53 -2.70 -11.27
C LEU A 23 1.20 -1.63 -12.32
N ARG A 24 -0.05 -1.58 -12.79
CA ARG A 24 -0.51 -0.55 -13.74
C ARG A 24 -0.48 0.85 -13.11
N ASN A 25 -0.81 0.97 -11.83
CA ASN A 25 -0.72 2.23 -11.11
C ASN A 25 0.73 2.73 -11.05
N ALA A 26 1.69 1.85 -10.76
CA ALA A 26 3.12 2.20 -10.77
C ALA A 26 3.59 2.68 -12.16
N GLN A 27 3.18 1.98 -13.23
CA GLN A 27 3.49 2.40 -14.60
C GLN A 27 2.89 3.76 -14.94
N ARG A 28 1.65 4.03 -14.53
CA ARG A 28 0.99 5.33 -14.76
C ARG A 28 1.73 6.46 -14.05
N ARG A 29 2.15 6.24 -12.80
CA ARG A 29 2.91 7.25 -12.05
C ARG A 29 4.23 7.60 -12.73
N LEU A 30 4.94 6.61 -13.30
CA LEU A 30 6.17 6.86 -14.06
C LEU A 30 5.93 7.70 -15.32
N VAL A 31 4.79 7.53 -15.99
CA VAL A 31 4.47 8.22 -17.25
C VAL A 31 3.88 9.61 -17.03
N PHE A 32 3.00 9.76 -16.05
CA PHE A 32 2.22 10.99 -15.84
C PHE A 32 2.77 11.90 -14.72
N ALA A 33 3.89 11.50 -14.09
CA ALA A 33 4.35 12.05 -12.82
C ALA A 33 3.22 12.07 -11.77
N GLU A 34 3.37 12.78 -10.65
CA GLU A 34 2.47 12.81 -9.46
C GLU A 34 0.98 13.15 -9.72
N ARG A 35 0.52 13.24 -10.96
CA ARG A 35 -0.90 13.45 -11.33
C ARG A 35 -1.79 12.22 -11.09
N THR A 36 -1.24 11.10 -10.62
CA THR A 36 -2.01 9.89 -10.32
C THR A 36 -2.41 9.86 -8.86
N ASP A 37 -3.71 9.82 -8.59
CA ASP A 37 -4.27 9.62 -7.26
C ASP A 37 -5.17 8.36 -7.24
N PRO A 38 -4.56 7.16 -7.31
CA PRO A 38 -5.30 5.91 -7.32
C PRO A 38 -5.96 5.63 -5.97
N ARG A 39 -7.06 4.88 -6.00
CA ARG A 39 -7.62 4.27 -4.79
C ARG A 39 -6.68 3.17 -4.29
N PRO A 40 -6.44 3.07 -2.96
CA PRO A 40 -5.77 1.91 -2.39
C PRO A 40 -6.50 0.62 -2.77
N LEU A 41 -5.73 -0.44 -3.03
CA LEU A 41 -6.30 -1.76 -3.32
C LEU A 41 -6.06 -2.75 -2.20
N LEU A 42 -5.04 -2.53 -1.38
CA LEU A 42 -4.76 -3.35 -0.22
C LEU A 42 -4.82 -2.49 1.03
N ARG A 43 -5.38 -3.05 2.09
CA ARG A 43 -5.17 -2.61 3.46
C ARG A 43 -4.48 -3.75 4.21
N ILE A 44 -3.31 -3.46 4.75
CA ILE A 44 -2.54 -4.39 5.58
C ILE A 44 -2.50 -3.80 6.98
N VAL A 45 -2.78 -4.61 8.00
CA VAL A 45 -2.77 -4.16 9.39
C VAL A 45 -1.73 -4.97 10.15
N ASP A 46 -0.80 -4.29 10.80
CA ASP A 46 0.19 -4.95 11.64
C ASP A 46 -0.29 -5.12 13.09
N PRO A 47 0.39 -5.95 13.91
CA PRO A 47 -0.05 -6.19 15.29
C PRO A 47 -0.07 -4.95 16.19
N SER A 48 0.64 -3.87 15.83
CA SER A 48 0.53 -2.59 16.55
C SER A 48 -0.72 -1.79 16.21
N GLY A 49 -1.53 -2.25 15.24
CA GLY A 49 -2.71 -1.54 14.77
C GLY A 49 -2.42 -0.51 13.68
N THR A 50 -1.17 -0.40 13.19
CA THR A 50 -0.86 0.49 12.07
C THR A 50 -1.47 -0.06 10.80
N ALA A 51 -2.20 0.78 10.08
CA ALA A 51 -2.83 0.45 8.81
C ALA A 51 -1.99 0.95 7.64
N PHE A 52 -1.67 0.05 6.71
CA PHE A 52 -0.92 0.32 5.49
C PHE A 52 -1.86 0.21 4.29
N LEU A 53 -2.15 1.32 3.63
CA LEU A 53 -2.95 1.39 2.41
C LEU A 53 -2.02 1.39 1.20
N VAL A 54 -2.09 0.36 0.35
CA VAL A 54 -1.17 0.19 -0.80
C VAL A 54 -1.90 0.50 -2.11
N THR A 55 -1.32 1.41 -2.90
CA THR A 55 -1.83 1.81 -4.21
C THR A 55 -1.06 1.19 -5.38
N GLU A 56 0.19 0.81 -5.14
CA GLU A 56 1.13 0.39 -6.19
C GLU A 56 2.05 -0.71 -5.69
N LEU A 57 2.50 -1.56 -6.63
CA LEU A 57 3.62 -2.48 -6.42
C LEU A 57 4.80 -2.03 -7.27
N GLN A 58 6.01 -2.16 -6.72
CA GLN A 58 7.24 -1.81 -7.43
C GLN A 58 7.47 -2.78 -8.60
N PRO A 59 7.55 -2.29 -9.86
CA PRO A 59 7.85 -3.15 -10.99
C PRO A 59 9.23 -3.80 -10.83
N GLY A 60 9.29 -5.12 -10.97
CA GLY A 60 10.52 -5.90 -10.81
C GLY A 60 10.85 -6.30 -9.36
N ASP A 61 10.13 -5.78 -8.36
CA ASP A 61 10.27 -6.21 -6.97
C ASP A 61 8.95 -6.14 -6.21
N LEU A 62 8.19 -7.24 -6.21
CA LEU A 62 6.85 -7.29 -5.63
C LEU A 62 6.82 -7.34 -4.10
N ARG A 63 7.99 -7.32 -3.47
CA ARG A 63 8.12 -7.16 -2.02
C ARG A 63 7.97 -5.72 -1.58
N HIS A 64 8.07 -4.78 -2.51
CA HIS A 64 7.92 -3.36 -2.23
C HIS A 64 6.66 -2.81 -2.89
N GLY A 65 5.97 -1.95 -2.14
CA GLY A 65 4.85 -1.16 -2.62
C GLY A 65 5.06 0.32 -2.40
N TYR A 66 4.07 1.10 -2.80
CA TYR A 66 3.92 2.49 -2.42
C TYR A 66 2.52 2.72 -1.88
N GLY A 67 2.40 3.62 -0.91
CA GLY A 67 1.12 3.90 -0.29
C GLY A 67 1.24 4.80 0.94
N LEU A 68 0.27 4.64 1.84
CA LEU A 68 0.15 5.38 3.09
C LEU A 68 0.25 4.42 4.28
N ALA A 69 1.03 4.79 5.29
CA ALA A 69 0.99 4.21 6.62
C ALA A 69 0.26 5.18 7.57
N ASP A 70 -0.75 4.66 8.27
CA ASP A 70 -1.53 5.37 9.28
C ASP A 70 -1.33 4.68 10.63
N GLN A 71 -0.66 5.38 11.55
CA GLN A 71 -0.35 4.87 12.87
C GLN A 71 -1.51 5.04 13.87
N GLY A 72 -2.59 5.74 13.48
CA GLY A 72 -3.75 5.99 14.33
C GLY A 72 -3.54 7.03 15.44
N ASP A 73 -2.36 7.67 15.48
CA ASP A 73 -2.00 8.75 16.41
C ASP A 73 -1.90 10.13 15.71
N GLY A 74 -2.33 10.19 14.45
CA GLY A 74 -2.27 11.39 13.60
C GLY A 74 -1.02 11.47 12.77
N ASN A 75 -0.08 10.54 12.92
CA ASN A 75 1.07 10.41 12.05
C ASN A 75 0.71 9.58 10.82
N LEU A 76 0.80 10.26 9.68
CA LEU A 76 0.62 9.69 8.35
C LEU A 76 1.95 9.75 7.61
N ALA A 77 2.37 8.63 7.05
CA ALA A 77 3.57 8.56 6.22
C ALA A 77 3.24 8.01 4.84
N VAL A 78 3.39 8.85 3.82
CA VAL A 78 3.27 8.44 2.41
C VAL A 78 4.65 8.05 1.91
N GLY A 79 4.78 6.88 1.29
CA GLY A 79 6.07 6.43 0.78
C GLY A 79 6.11 4.97 0.36
N HIS A 80 7.34 4.48 0.22
CA HIS A 80 7.60 3.07 -0.06
C HIS A 80 7.38 2.20 1.17
N ILE A 81 6.77 1.04 0.96
CA ILE A 81 6.40 0.08 1.99
C ILE A 81 7.10 -1.24 1.68
N ASP A 82 7.87 -1.77 2.63
CA ASP A 82 8.40 -3.14 2.56
C ASP A 82 7.33 -4.13 3.04
N LEU A 83 6.66 -4.76 2.08
CA LEU A 83 5.60 -5.74 2.31
C LEU A 83 6.15 -7.03 2.92
N ALA A 84 7.41 -7.38 2.65
CA ALA A 84 8.02 -8.57 3.23
C ALA A 84 8.33 -8.35 4.71
N ALA A 85 8.80 -7.15 5.08
CA ALA A 85 8.96 -6.76 6.48
C ALA A 85 7.61 -6.68 7.22
N LEU A 86 6.53 -6.31 6.54
CA LEU A 86 5.17 -6.38 7.10
C LEU A 86 4.70 -7.83 7.33
N ALA A 87 4.90 -8.72 6.36
CA ALA A 87 4.56 -10.13 6.54
C ALA A 87 5.38 -10.76 7.68
N ALA A 88 6.68 -10.46 7.77
CA ALA A 88 7.58 -10.99 8.79
C ALA A 88 7.23 -10.54 10.22
N ARG A 89 6.65 -9.35 10.40
CA ARG A 89 6.14 -8.88 11.70
C ARG A 89 4.74 -9.43 12.06
N GLY A 90 4.17 -10.27 11.21
CA GLY A 90 2.83 -10.84 11.41
C GLY A 90 1.69 -9.91 10.99
N ALA A 91 1.93 -8.95 10.10
CA ALA A 91 0.85 -8.15 9.53
C ALA A 91 -0.07 -9.02 8.66
N VAL A 92 -1.35 -8.64 8.59
CA VAL A 92 -2.39 -9.38 7.89
C VAL A 92 -3.05 -8.51 6.82
N LEU A 93 -3.39 -9.12 5.70
CA LEU A 93 -4.19 -8.48 4.66
C LEU A 93 -5.66 -8.45 5.11
N ASP A 94 -6.29 -7.28 5.10
CA ASP A 94 -7.72 -7.11 5.31
C ASP A 94 -8.48 -7.52 4.05
N ALA A 95 -9.00 -8.75 4.03
CA ALA A 95 -9.70 -9.32 2.88
C ALA A 95 -11.06 -8.66 2.60
N ALA A 96 -11.63 -7.92 3.56
CA ALA A 96 -12.91 -7.23 3.41
C ALA A 96 -12.74 -5.78 2.95
N PHE A 97 -11.50 -5.27 2.90
CA PHE A 97 -11.22 -3.89 2.56
C PHE A 97 -11.65 -3.55 1.12
N GLN A 98 -12.40 -2.46 0.99
CA GLN A 98 -12.71 -1.82 -0.28
C GLN A 98 -12.51 -0.32 -0.12
N ALA A 99 -11.61 0.25 -0.92
CA ALA A 99 -11.34 1.69 -0.84
C ALA A 99 -12.52 2.51 -1.37
N GLU A 100 -13.04 3.37 -0.50
CA GLU A 100 -14.08 4.33 -0.85
C GLU A 100 -13.51 5.54 -1.58
N PHE A 101 -12.30 5.95 -1.22
CA PHE A 101 -11.68 7.18 -1.71
C PHE A 101 -10.28 6.98 -2.33
N PRO A 102 -9.80 7.96 -3.13
CA PRO A 102 -8.39 8.07 -3.51
C PRO A 102 -7.46 8.26 -2.30
N LEU A 103 -6.17 7.97 -2.49
CA LEU A 103 -5.15 8.09 -1.44
C LEU A 103 -5.09 9.50 -0.83
N SER A 104 -5.23 10.55 -1.65
CA SER A 104 -5.22 11.95 -1.19
C SER A 104 -6.34 12.27 -0.20
N VAL A 105 -7.51 11.64 -0.34
CA VAL A 105 -8.65 11.85 0.55
C VAL A 105 -8.43 11.15 1.89
N TYR A 106 -7.86 9.96 1.90
CA TYR A 106 -7.47 9.28 3.15
C TYR A 106 -6.45 10.11 3.94
N ILE A 107 -5.47 10.70 3.26
CA ILE A 107 -4.54 11.66 3.87
C ILE A 107 -5.29 12.84 4.50
N GLY A 108 -6.21 13.46 3.76
CA GLY A 108 -6.98 14.61 4.25
C GLY A 108 -8.06 14.28 5.28
N GLN A 109 -8.52 13.03 5.39
CA GLN A 109 -9.46 12.60 6.42
C GLN A 109 -8.77 12.35 7.76
N SER A 110 -7.60 11.71 7.73
CA SER A 110 -6.87 11.41 8.96
C SER A 110 -6.30 12.69 9.60
N ILE A 111 -5.89 13.70 8.83
CA ILE A 111 -5.54 15.05 9.36
C ILE A 111 -6.72 15.70 10.15
N ARG A 112 -7.95 15.58 9.65
CA ARG A 112 -9.13 16.24 10.25
C ARG A 112 -9.59 15.61 11.57
N GLN A 113 -9.28 14.35 11.81
CA GLN A 113 -9.63 13.70 13.08
C GLN A 113 -8.77 14.20 14.26
N HIS A 114 -7.63 14.85 13.97
CA HIS A 114 -6.72 15.40 14.99
C HIS A 114 -6.93 16.90 15.26
N GLU A 115 -7.67 17.63 14.42
CA GLU A 115 -7.98 19.05 14.65
C GLU A 115 -9.22 19.27 15.53
N THR A 116 -9.94 18.19 15.88
CA THR A 116 -11.19 18.26 16.65
C THR A 116 -11.11 17.58 18.03
N GLY A 117 -9.90 17.18 18.46
CA GLY A 117 -9.62 16.53 19.75
C GLY A 117 -9.01 17.48 20.76
#